data_AF-A0A1V4VZZ1-F1
#
_entry.id   AF-A0A1V4VZZ1-F1
#
_cell.length_a   1.000
_cell.length_b   1.000
_cell.length_c   1.000
_cell.angle_alpha   90.00
_cell.angle_beta   90.00
_cell.angle_gamma   90.00
#
_symmetry.space_group_name_H-M   'P 1'
#
loop_
_entity.id
_entity.type
_entity.pdbx_description
1 polymer ?
#
loop_
_entity_poly.entity_id
_entity_poly.type
_entity_poly.pdbx_seq_one_letter_code
_entity_poly.pdbx_strand_id
1 'polypeptide(L)'
;MIVAEQKPVVEIARYVEKYDKVLLVGCAGCVTVYLTGGDKETRILASALRIKRRLEGRPLETVTCTVTRQCEPEFWNDTIKGSLFV
;
A
#
# COMPACT_ATOMS: atom_id res chain seq x y z
N MET A 1 -19.77 -9.08 -9.15
CA MET A 1 -18.60 -8.47 -9.83
C MET A 1 -18.29 -7.17 -9.10
N ILE A 2 -17.06 -6.99 -8.63
CA ILE A 2 -16.64 -5.82 -7.84
C ILE A 2 -15.71 -4.99 -8.72
N VAL A 3 -15.88 -3.67 -8.76
CA VAL A 3 -14.98 -2.73 -9.44
C VAL A 3 -14.15 -2.01 -8.39
N ALA A 4 -12.86 -1.85 -8.64
CA ALA A 4 -11.94 -1.17 -7.74
C ALA A 4 -11.39 0.08 -8.43
N GLU A 5 -11.51 1.23 -7.76
CA GLU A 5 -10.95 2.51 -8.16
C GLU A 5 -10.01 3.03 -7.07
N GLN A 6 -8.86 3.58 -7.47
CA GLN A 6 -7.91 4.12 -6.52
C GLN A 6 -8.37 5.51 -6.04
N LYS A 7 -8.43 5.70 -4.71
CA LYS A 7 -8.62 7.02 -4.12
C LYS A 7 -7.53 7.99 -4.55
N PRO A 8 -7.82 9.30 -4.68
CA PRO A 8 -6.78 10.29 -4.97
C PRO A 8 -5.62 10.19 -3.98
N VAL A 9 -4.38 10.23 -4.49
CA VAL A 9 -3.16 10.12 -3.65
C VAL A 9 -3.13 11.16 -2.54
N VAL A 10 -3.67 12.36 -2.79
CA VAL A 10 -3.76 13.43 -1.79
C VAL A 10 -4.66 13.05 -0.61
N GLU A 11 -5.75 12.32 -0.87
CA GLU A 11 -6.66 11.81 0.16
C GLU A 11 -5.95 10.73 1.00
N ILE A 12 -5.30 9.76 0.33
CA ILE A 12 -4.54 8.70 1.01
C ILE A 12 -3.44 9.29 1.89
N ALA A 13 -2.72 10.30 1.39
CA ALA A 13 -1.68 10.99 2.13
C ALA A 13 -2.19 11.64 3.44
N ARG A 14 -3.44 12.11 3.47
CA ARG A 14 -4.07 12.65 4.70
C ARG A 14 -4.32 11.54 5.72
N TYR A 15 -4.74 10.35 5.30
CA TYR A 15 -4.97 9.23 6.22
C TYR A 15 -3.69 8.81 6.97
N VAL A 16 -2.53 8.99 6.33
CA VAL A 16 -1.24 8.59 6.91
C VAL A 16 -0.41 9.76 7.47
N GLU A 17 -0.97 10.97 7.54
CA GLU A 17 -0.21 12.20 7.83
C GLU A 17 0.48 12.21 9.22
N LYS A 18 -0.06 11.43 10.17
CA LYS A 18 0.45 11.38 11.54
C LYS A 18 1.54 10.32 11.74
N TYR A 19 1.77 9.45 10.76
CA TYR A 19 2.70 8.32 10.88
C TYR A 19 3.97 8.57 10.07
N ASP A 20 5.11 8.19 10.66
CA ASP A 20 6.42 8.31 10.02
C ASP A 20 6.91 6.99 9.40
N LYS A 21 6.22 5.86 9.70
CA LYS A 21 6.44 4.54 9.11
C LYS A 21 5.11 3.89 8.76
N VAL A 22 4.94 3.50 7.49
CA VAL A 22 3.67 2.96 6.97
C VAL A 22 3.93 1.69 6.16
N LEU A 23 3.18 0.63 6.44
CA LEU A 23 3.12 -0.56 5.60
C LEU A 23 1.98 -0.40 4.59
N LEU A 24 2.29 -0.49 3.30
CA LEU A 24 1.30 -0.56 2.23
C LEU A 24 1.16 -2.01 1.76
N VAL A 25 -0.07 -2.52 1.76
CA VAL A 25 -0.37 -3.91 1.42
C VAL A 25 -1.20 -3.97 0.13
N GLY A 26 -0.59 -4.45 -0.94
CA GLY A 26 -1.26 -4.72 -2.22
C GLY A 26 -1.95 -6.07 -2.25
N CYS A 27 -2.97 -6.25 -3.10
CA CYS A 27 -3.69 -7.51 -3.25
C CYS A 27 -3.46 -8.11 -4.63
N ALA A 28 -2.89 -9.32 -4.70
CA ALA A 28 -2.67 -10.06 -5.96
C ALA A 28 -3.94 -10.74 -6.50
N GLY A 29 -5.09 -10.08 -6.36
CA GLY A 29 -6.41 -10.60 -6.74
C GLY A 29 -7.20 -9.61 -7.58
N CYS A 30 -8.40 -9.25 -7.11
CA CYS A 30 -9.33 -8.38 -7.84
C CYS A 30 -8.71 -7.03 -8.25
N VAL A 31 -7.97 -6.36 -7.36
CA VAL A 31 -7.39 -5.03 -7.63
C VAL A 31 -6.18 -5.04 -8.57
N THR A 32 -5.53 -6.19 -8.78
CA THR A 32 -4.48 -6.33 -9.81
C THR A 32 -5.09 -6.27 -11.20
N VAL A 33 -6.26 -6.90 -11.41
CA VAL A 33 -6.94 -6.91 -12.71
C VAL A 33 -7.37 -5.50 -13.12
N TYR A 34 -7.75 -4.67 -12.15
CA TYR A 34 -8.12 -3.27 -12.37
C TYR A 34 -6.94 -2.30 -12.37
N LEU A 35 -5.70 -2.76 -12.12
CA LEU A 35 -4.51 -1.91 -12.01
C LEU A 35 -4.68 -0.79 -10.98
N THR A 36 -5.31 -1.09 -9.83
CA THR A 36 -5.60 -0.09 -8.79
C THR A 36 -4.97 -0.38 -7.43
N GLY A 37 -4.49 -1.60 -7.20
CA GLY A 37 -3.91 -1.99 -5.90
C GLY A 37 -3.10 -3.28 -5.90
N GLY A 38 -2.59 -3.70 -7.06
CA GLY A 38 -1.65 -4.81 -7.15
C GLY A 38 -0.26 -4.43 -6.65
N ASP A 39 0.71 -5.32 -6.89
CA ASP A 39 2.09 -5.12 -6.42
C ASP A 39 2.75 -3.88 -7.02
N LYS A 40 2.56 -3.65 -8.32
CA LYS A 40 3.12 -2.48 -9.02
C LYS A 40 2.47 -1.18 -8.52
N GLU A 41 1.15 -1.17 -8.42
CA GLU A 41 0.38 0.02 -8.01
C GLU A 41 0.70 0.41 -6.57
N THR A 42 0.84 -0.57 -5.69
CA THR A 42 1.25 -0.37 -4.29
C THR A 42 2.63 0.27 -4.19
N ARG A 43 3.60 -0.19 -4.99
CA ARG A 43 4.95 0.40 -5.05
C ARG A 43 4.96 1.82 -5.62
N ILE A 44 4.10 2.09 -6.60
CA ILE A 44 3.92 3.44 -7.15
C ILE A 44 3.34 4.38 -6.09
N LEU A 45 2.29 3.95 -5.38
CA LEU A 45 1.68 4.72 -4.30
C LEU A 45 2.68 5.01 -3.18
N ALA A 46 3.45 4.02 -2.74
CA ALA A 46 4.51 4.20 -1.74
C ALA A 46 5.53 5.26 -2.19
N SER A 47 5.96 5.21 -3.45
CA SER A 47 6.89 6.18 -4.02
C SER A 47 6.30 7.60 -4.05
N ALA A 48 5.04 7.73 -4.45
CA ALA A 48 4.33 9.01 -4.48
C ALA A 48 4.21 9.64 -3.07
N LEU A 49 3.85 8.82 -2.06
CA LEU A 49 3.77 9.28 -0.67
C LEU A 49 5.13 9.72 -0.14
N ARG A 50 6.21 8.97 -0.43
CA ARG A 50 7.58 9.33 -0.06
C ARG A 50 8.02 10.66 -0.69
N ILE A 51 7.73 10.87 -1.97
CA ILE A 51 8.07 12.11 -2.68
C ILE A 51 7.34 13.30 -2.03
N LYS A 52 6.01 13.18 -1.83
CA LYS A 52 5.21 14.23 -1.18
C LYS A 52 5.77 14.60 0.20
N ARG A 53 6.01 13.60 1.04
CA ARG A 53 6.53 13.75 2.40
C ARG A 53 7.93 14.36 2.44
N ARG A 54 8.79 14.02 1.48
CA ARG A 54 10.11 14.65 1.32
C ARG A 54 10.00 16.13 0.97
N LEU A 55 9.06 16.53 0.12
CA LEU A 55 8.81 17.93 -0.22
C LEU A 55 8.27 18.74 0.97
N GLU A 56 7.53 18.09 1.88
CA GLU A 56 7.04 18.68 3.13
C GLU A 56 8.09 18.74 4.25
N GLY A 57 9.32 18.27 4.01
CA GLY A 57 10.39 18.24 5.02
C GLY A 57 10.20 17.19 6.12
N ARG A 58 9.23 16.28 5.97
CA ARG A 58 8.94 15.21 6.93
C ARG A 58 8.99 13.85 6.22
N PRO A 59 10.18 13.27 6.02
CA PRO A 59 10.33 12.04 5.24
C PRO A 59 9.52 10.88 5.85
N LEU A 60 8.90 10.08 4.99
CA LEU A 60 8.09 8.91 5.37
C LEU A 60 8.85 7.64 5.02
N GLU A 61 8.95 6.72 5.96
CA GLU A 61 9.37 5.35 5.72
C GLU A 61 8.18 4.52 5.24
N THR A 62 8.37 3.77 4.14
CA THR A 62 7.32 2.89 3.61
C THR A 62 7.87 1.50 3.39
N VAL A 63 7.14 0.50 3.86
CA VAL A 63 7.34 -0.91 3.50
C VAL A 63 6.18 -1.32 2.60
N THR A 64 6.44 -2.17 1.62
CA THR A 64 5.40 -2.71 0.73
C THR A 64 5.40 -4.22 0.77
N CYS A 65 4.22 -4.83 0.82
CA CYS A 65 4.05 -6.25 0.56
C CYS A 65 2.78 -6.50 -0.25
N THR A 66 2.68 -7.69 -0.85
CA THR A 66 1.52 -8.05 -1.66
C THR A 66 1.01 -9.42 -1.22
N VAL A 67 -0.26 -9.48 -0.85
CA VAL A 67 -0.94 -10.68 -0.36
C VAL A 67 -1.96 -11.13 -1.40
N THR A 68 -2.05 -12.42 -1.68
CA THR A 68 -3.13 -12.95 -2.54
C THR A 68 -4.42 -13.06 -1.74
N ARG A 69 -5.57 -12.71 -2.32
CA ARG A 69 -6.88 -12.82 -1.65
C ARG A 69 -6.88 -12.24 -0.23
N GLN A 70 -6.53 -10.96 -0.08
CA GLN A 70 -6.57 -10.24 1.22
C GLN A 70 -7.92 -10.32 1.96
N CYS A 71 -9.00 -10.58 1.23
CA CYS A 71 -10.33 -10.81 1.81
C CYS A 71 -10.43 -12.11 2.62
N GLU A 72 -9.43 -12.98 2.57
CA GLU A 72 -9.41 -14.29 3.23
C GLU A 72 -8.31 -14.39 4.27
N PRO A 73 -8.67 -14.65 5.54
CA PRO A 73 -7.73 -14.75 6.66
C PRO A 73 -6.58 -15.73 6.42
N GLU A 74 -6.83 -16.82 5.69
CA GLU A 74 -5.89 -17.91 5.43
C GLU A 74 -4.62 -17.43 4.72
N PHE A 75 -4.71 -16.38 3.90
CA PHE A 75 -3.61 -15.88 3.09
C PHE A 75 -2.71 -14.86 3.81
N TRP A 76 -3.08 -14.39 5.00
CA TRP A 76 -2.31 -13.38 5.72
C TRP A 76 -1.07 -13.93 6.44
N ASN A 77 -1.10 -15.20 6.84
CA ASN A 77 -0.09 -15.79 7.73
C ASN A 77 1.29 -15.97 7.09
N ASP A 78 1.37 -16.17 5.78
CA ASP A 78 2.64 -16.48 5.09
C ASP A 78 3.39 -15.22 4.63
N THR A 79 2.71 -14.09 4.47
CA THR A 79 3.27 -12.92 3.78
C THR A 79 3.70 -11.79 4.73
N ILE A 80 2.96 -11.51 5.81
CA ILE A 80 3.28 -10.36 6.68
C ILE A 80 4.52 -10.61 7.57
N LYS A 81 4.79 -11.86 7.95
CA LYS A 81 5.83 -12.18 8.95
C LYS A 81 7.24 -11.72 8.55
N GLY A 82 7.53 -11.62 7.25
CA GLY A 82 8.82 -11.12 6.76
C GLY A 82 8.89 -9.59 6.59
N SER A 83 7.76 -8.90 6.51
CA SER A 83 7.69 -7.46 6.19
C SER A 83 7.68 -6.55 7.42
N LEU A 84 7.45 -7.10 8.61
CA LEU A 84 7.33 -6.33 9.86
C LEU A 84 8.67 -6.07 10.58
N PHE A 85 9.79 -6.64 10.10
CA PHE A 85 11.09 -6.67 10.79
C PHE A 85 12.23 -5.92 10.08
N VAL A 86 11.91 -4.99 9.17
CA VAL A 86 12.89 -3.99 8.69
C VAL A 86 12.64 -2.69 9.41
#